data_AF-A0A0U1HS34-F1
#
_entry.id   AF-A0A0U1HS34-F1
#
_cell.length_a   1.000
_cell.length_b   1.000
_cell.length_c   1.000
_cell.angle_alpha   90.00
_cell.angle_beta   90.00
_cell.angle_gamma   90.00
#
_symmetry.space_group_name_H-M   'P 1'
#
loop_
_entity.id
_entity.type
_entity.pdbx_description
1 polymer ?
#
loop_
_entity_poly.entity_id
_entity_poly.type
_entity_poly.pdbx_seq_one_letter_code
_entity_poly.pdbx_strand_id
1 'polypeptide(L)'
;MPLIRKAFKRLHYPVDVLAQCVRWYLAYSLSLRDLEEIMAECRVVGDGSTLHRWVVRLVPLLDTVFRRHKRTVSRRWRMDETYIKVKGQ
;
A
#
# COMPACT_ATOMS: atom_id res chain seq x y z
N MET A 1 -6.56 -12.79 6.53
CA MET A 1 -5.41 -12.79 5.60
C MET A 1 -4.13 -13.31 6.28
N PRO A 2 -3.87 -14.62 6.29
CA PRO A 2 -2.76 -15.23 7.05
C PRO A 2 -1.36 -14.80 6.56
N LEU A 3 -1.20 -14.47 5.27
CA LEU A 3 0.07 -14.00 4.70
C LEU A 3 0.49 -12.63 5.25
N ILE A 4 -0.47 -11.72 5.41
CA ILE A 4 -0.24 -10.39 6.00
C ILE A 4 0.12 -10.56 7.47
N ARG A 5 -0.62 -11.35 8.26
CA ARG A 5 -0.27 -11.60 9.67
C ARG A 5 1.13 -12.20 9.86
N LYS A 6 1.60 -13.09 8.98
CA LYS A 6 2.97 -13.61 9.03
C LYS A 6 4.02 -12.55 8.72
N ALA A 7 3.77 -11.69 7.73
CA ALA A 7 4.71 -10.63 7.35
C ALA A 7 4.92 -9.58 8.45
N PHE A 8 3.90 -9.34 9.28
CA PHE A 8 3.91 -8.32 10.34
C PHE A 8 3.99 -8.86 11.77
N LYS A 9 4.24 -10.17 11.95
CA LYS A 9 4.27 -10.83 13.27
C LYS A 9 5.28 -10.24 14.27
N ARG A 10 6.30 -9.50 13.80
CA ARG A 10 7.36 -8.90 14.63
C ARG A 10 7.31 -7.36 14.66
N LEU A 11 6.26 -6.74 14.13
CA LEU A 11 6.11 -5.30 14.24
C LEU A 11 5.40 -4.91 15.52
N HIS A 12 5.80 -3.76 16.08
CA HIS A 12 5.26 -3.20 17.31
C HIS A 12 3.79 -2.77 17.19
N TYR A 13 3.28 -2.62 15.96
CA TYR A 13 1.93 -2.13 15.68
C TYR A 13 0.96 -3.26 15.31
N PRO A 14 -0.33 -3.15 15.69
CA PRO A 14 -1.35 -4.09 15.28
C PRO A 14 -1.47 -4.13 13.75
N VAL A 15 -1.59 -5.35 13.22
CA VAL A 15 -1.62 -5.62 11.77
C VAL A 15 -2.75 -4.90 11.06
N ASP A 16 -3.87 -4.66 11.74
CA ASP A 16 -5.05 -4.01 11.17
C ASP A 16 -4.78 -2.53 10.86
N VAL A 17 -4.04 -1.83 11.73
CA VAL A 17 -3.61 -0.43 11.48
C VAL A 17 -2.68 -0.36 10.28
N LEU A 18 -1.70 -1.27 10.22
CA LEU A 18 -0.75 -1.35 9.11
C LEU A 18 -1.45 -1.59 7.77
N ALA A 19 -2.41 -2.53 7.75
CA ALA A 19 -3.19 -2.83 6.57
C ALA A 19 -4.06 -1.64 6.15
N GLN A 20 -4.64 -0.91 7.10
CA GLN A 20 -5.45 0.27 6.82
C GLN A 20 -4.62 1.41 6.20
N CYS A 21 -3.41 1.65 6.73
CA CYS A 21 -2.52 2.68 6.20
C CYS A 21 -2.11 2.36 4.76
N VAL A 22 -1.66 1.13 4.49
CA VAL A 22 -1.27 0.76 3.11
C VAL A 22 -2.48 0.74 2.18
N ARG A 23 -3.68 0.37 2.67
CA ARG A 23 -4.91 0.50 1.88
C ARG A 23 -5.16 1.96 1.50
N TRP A 24 -5.04 2.90 2.44
CA TRP A 24 -5.23 4.31 2.14
C TRP A 24 -4.23 4.83 1.12
N TYR A 25 -2.95 4.46 1.27
CA TYR A 25 -1.91 4.81 0.30
C TYR A 25 -2.17 4.26 -1.12
N LEU A 26 -2.74 3.06 -1.23
CA LEU A 26 -3.02 2.43 -2.53
C LEU A 26 -4.35 2.84 -3.16
N ALA A 27 -5.35 3.17 -2.33
CA ALA A 27 -6.71 3.48 -2.79
C ALA A 27 -6.90 4.97 -3.08
N TYR A 28 -6.14 5.84 -2.41
CA TYR A 28 -6.24 7.29 -2.53
C TYR A 28 -4.89 7.86 -2.96
N SER A 29 -4.92 9.01 -3.65
CA SER A 29 -3.73 9.77 -4.04
C SER A 29 -3.13 10.55 -2.86
N LEU A 30 -2.85 9.86 -1.75
CA LEU A 30 -2.27 10.44 -0.55
C LEU A 30 -0.74 10.41 -0.62
N SER A 31 -0.11 11.49 -0.17
CA SER A 31 1.33 11.49 0.06
C SER A 31 1.69 10.74 1.34
N LEU A 32 2.96 10.37 1.51
CA LEU A 32 3.43 9.76 2.76
C LEU A 32 3.24 10.70 3.95
N ARG A 33 3.37 12.02 3.72
CA ARG A 33 3.17 13.05 4.74
C ARG A 33 1.70 13.15 5.17
N ASP A 34 0.76 13.06 4.23
CA ASP A 34 -0.67 13.03 4.56
C ASP A 34 -0.99 11.79 5.40
N LEU A 35 -0.38 10.64 5.08
CA LEU A 35 -0.51 9.43 5.89
C LEU A 35 0.06 9.60 7.30
N GLU A 36 1.22 10.25 7.44
CA GLU A 36 1.83 10.54 8.74
C GLU A 36 0.91 11.40 9.60
N GLU A 37 0.31 12.45 9.02
CA GLU A 37 -0.62 13.35 9.70
C GLU A 37 -1.87 12.60 10.19
N ILE A 38 -2.49 11.77 9.33
CA ILE A 38 -3.65 10.95 9.69
C ILE A 38 -3.29 9.94 10.79
N MET A 39 -2.10 9.35 10.71
CA MET A 39 -1.63 8.40 11.71
C MET A 39 -1.33 9.05 13.06
N ALA A 40 -0.78 10.26 13.05
CA ALA A 40 -0.54 11.06 14.25
C ALA A 40 -1.87 11.36 14.96
N GLU A 41 -2.91 11.72 14.21
CA GLU A 41 -4.26 11.93 14.75
C GLU A 41 -4.87 10.63 15.32
N CYS A 42 -4.60 9.49 14.67
CA CYS A 42 -5.01 8.16 15.14
C CYS A 42 -4.18 7.61 16.34
N ARG A 43 -3.32 8.43 16.97
CA ARG A 43 -2.40 8.06 18.07
C ARG A 43 -1.39 6.97 17.72
N VAL A 44 -1.09 6.77 16.45
CA VAL A 44 -0.09 5.83 15.98
C VAL A 44 1.10 6.62 15.47
N VAL A 45 2.09 6.84 16.34
CA VAL A 45 3.30 7.58 15.98
C VAL A 45 4.14 6.70 15.04
N GLY A 46 4.18 7.04 13.76
CA GLY A 46 5.04 6.37 12.77
C GLY A 46 5.78 7.41 11.95
N ASP A 47 7.11 7.34 11.96
CA ASP A 47 7.93 8.16 11.07
C ASP A 47 7.67 7.79 9.59
N GLY A 48 7.73 8.75 8.69
CA GLY A 48 7.49 8.54 7.25
C GLY A 48 8.32 7.43 6.62
N SER A 49 9.55 7.27 7.09
CA SER A 49 10.43 6.19 6.63
C SER A 49 9.90 4.80 7.04
N THR A 50 9.23 4.71 8.19
CA THR A 50 8.62 3.48 8.70
C THR A 50 7.41 3.10 7.87
N LEU A 51 6.57 4.07 7.53
CA LEU A 51 5.43 3.90 6.62
C LEU A 51 5.86 3.44 5.24
N HIS A 52 6.88 4.09 4.67
CA HIS A 52 7.41 3.71 3.37
C HIS A 52 7.92 2.26 3.36
N ARG A 53 8.64 1.83 4.41
CA ARG A 53 9.10 0.43 4.56
C ARG A 53 7.94 -0.56 4.63
N TRP A 54 6.84 -0.19 5.28
CA TRP A 54 5.65 -1.05 5.33
C TRP A 54 4.98 -1.19 3.97
N VAL A 55 4.82 -0.08 3.25
CA VAL A 55 4.27 -0.08 1.88
C VAL A 55 5.12 -0.97 0.97
N VAL A 56 6.43 -0.75 0.92
CA VAL A 56 7.36 -1.53 0.08
C VAL A 56 7.29 -3.03 0.40
N ARG A 57 7.07 -3.40 1.66
CA ARG A 57 6.96 -4.81 2.08
C ARG A 57 5.58 -5.42 1.81
N LEU A 58 4.50 -4.65 1.96
CA LEU A 58 3.12 -5.13 1.83
C LEU A 58 2.67 -5.20 0.37
N VAL A 59 3.09 -4.23 -0.46
CA VAL A 59 2.63 -4.12 -1.86
C VAL A 59 2.86 -5.40 -2.66
N PRO A 60 4.04 -6.06 -2.63
CA PRO A 60 4.23 -7.32 -3.36
C PRO A 60 3.33 -8.45 -2.86
N LEU A 61 3.09 -8.52 -1.54
CA LEU A 61 2.20 -9.52 -0.96
C LEU A 61 0.76 -9.30 -1.42
N LEU A 62 0.31 -8.05 -1.43
CA LEU A 62 -0.99 -7.68 -1.96
C LEU A 62 -1.09 -7.95 -3.46
N ASP A 63 -0.06 -7.66 -4.25
CA ASP A 63 -0.04 -7.95 -5.68
C ASP A 63 -0.22 -9.45 -5.96
N THR A 64 0.46 -10.33 -5.22
CA THR A 64 0.26 -11.78 -5.37
C THR A 64 -1.17 -12.22 -5.07
N VAL A 65 -1.82 -11.60 -4.09
CA VAL A 65 -3.23 -11.87 -3.76
C VAL A 65 -4.15 -11.27 -4.81
N PHE A 66 -3.93 -10.04 -5.25
CA PHE A 66 -4.73 -9.37 -6.25
C PHE A 66 -4.67 -10.08 -7.60
N ARG A 67 -3.50 -10.57 -8.02
CA ARG A 67 -3.37 -11.36 -9.25
C ARG A 67 -4.26 -12.59 -9.27
N ARG A 68 -4.46 -13.25 -8.12
CA ARG A 68 -5.38 -14.41 -8.02
C ARG A 68 -6.85 -14.02 -8.18
N HIS A 69 -7.21 -12.79 -7.83
CA HIS A 69 -8.57 -12.28 -7.91
C HIS A 69 -8.85 -11.52 -9.22
N LYS A 70 -7.80 -11.13 -9.96
CA LYS A 70 -7.95 -10.49 -11.27
C LYS A 70 -8.42 -11.52 -12.30
N ARG A 71 -9.38 -11.11 -13.13
CA ARG A 71 -9.81 -11.91 -14.29
C ARG A 71 -8.64 -12.08 -15.26
N THR A 72 -8.58 -13.25 -15.90
CA THR A 72 -7.66 -13.51 -17.01
C THR A 72 -7.90 -12.50 -18.13
N VAL A 73 -6.84 -11.83 -18.58
CA VAL A 73 -6.93 -10.86 -19.68
C VAL A 73 -7.23 -11.61 -20.98
N SER A 74 -8.24 -11.14 -21.73
CA SER A 74 -8.62 -11.76 -23.01
C SER A 74 -7.63 -11.43 -24.13
N ARG A 75 -7.77 -12.07 -25.30
CA ARG A 75 -6.99 -11.74 -26.51
C ARG A 75 -7.17 -10.29 -27.01
N ARG A 76 -8.28 -9.62 -26.66
CA ARG A 76 -8.48 -8.19 -26.91
C ARG A 76 -8.17 -7.41 -25.65
N TRP A 77 -7.29 -6.43 -25.78
CA TRP A 77 -6.94 -5.47 -24.74
C TRP A 77 -7.15 -4.06 -25.29
N ARG A 78 -7.55 -3.14 -24.40
CA ARG A 78 -7.61 -1.70 -24.68
C ARG A 78 -6.52 -1.03 -23.86
N MET A 79 -5.77 -0.13 -24.47
CA MET A 79 -4.70 0.61 -23.81
C MET A 79 -5.16 2.05 -23.65
N ASP A 80 -5.17 2.54 -22.42
CA ASP A 80 -5.30 3.97 -22.14
C ASP A 80 -3.89 4.49 -21.83
N GLU A 81 -3.47 5.55 -22.51
CA GLU A 81 -2.18 6.19 -22.27
C GLU A 81 -2.33 7.30 -21.22
N THR A 82 -1.47 7.31 -20.21
CA THR A 82 -1.44 8.34 -19.19
C THR A 82 -0.01 8.81 -18.99
N TYR A 83 0.24 10.08 -19.25
CA TYR A 83 1.55 10.70 -19.07
C TYR A 83 1.71 11.14 -17.61
N ILE A 84 2.61 10.48 -16.89
CA ILE A 84 2.95 10.81 -15.50
C ILE A 84 4.37 11.37 -15.50
N LYS A 85 4.54 12.63 -15.09
CA LYS A 85 5.86 13.25 -14.92
C LYS A 85 6.54 12.67 -13.70
N VAL A 86 7.73 12.10 -13.86
CA VAL A 86 8.48 11.49 -12.76
C VAL A 86 9.66 12.40 -12.44
N LYS A 87 9.67 12.96 -11.23
CA LYS A 87 10.70 13.94 -10.78
C LYS A 87 10.78 15.20 -11.66
N GLY A 88 9.69 15.58 -12.32
CA GLY A 88 9.64 16.78 -13.17
C GLY A 88 10.22 16.61 -14.57
N GLN A 89 10.57 15.37 -14.96
CA GLN A 89 10.86 14.98 -16.34
C GLN A 89 9.84 13.96 -16.84
#